data_AF-A0A7X4HUA8-F1
#
_entry.id   AF-A0A7X4HUA8-F1
#
_cell.length_a   1.000
_cell.length_b   1.000
_cell.length_c   1.000
_cell.angle_alpha   90.00
_cell.angle_beta   90.00
_cell.angle_gamma   90.00
#
_symmetry.space_group_name_H-M   'P 1'
#
loop_
_entity.id
_entity.type
_entity.pdbx_description
1 polymer ?
#
loop_
_entity_poly.entity_id
_entity_poly.type
_entity_poly.pdbx_seq_one_letter_code
_entity_poly.pdbx_strand_id
1 'polypeptide(L)'
;MNIVAKDGSRAETERQATMHTGPLGSTIHVLHADPQTVVELASIDWNRSFRRVYLDPVRGLITLMAPSRLHEELARTLDHVVDVAASALTGAVKGLLAARLREPTAPPGTGMEPDCAFYVGEQARAYRAVLAEGKEAADAFFDANAPDLVVEVEITSADESKIERYADLGVPELWLLQDPDGSGTPRAEFRALRPRTAPRRLASSNVLGGLTPDDVCEAVAGVRLSVTRDERTAAVARIVRRRQRACVRVREAEASYARSG
;
A
#
# COMPACT_ATOMS: atom_id res chain seq x y z
N MET A 1 -2.34 -33.18 32.27
CA MET A 1 -1.28 -34.10 31.79
C MET A 1 -0.03 -33.26 31.63
N ASN A 2 0.88 -33.38 32.58
CA ASN A 2 2.05 -32.51 32.73
C ASN A 2 3.14 -32.90 31.72
N ILE A 3 3.69 -31.93 31.00
CA ILE A 3 4.95 -32.09 30.29
C ILE A 3 6.03 -31.44 31.17
N VAL A 4 6.97 -32.29 31.59
CA VAL A 4 8.11 -31.95 32.45
C VAL A 4 9.17 -31.24 31.61
N ALA A 5 9.57 -30.04 32.02
CA ALA A 5 10.74 -29.35 31.46
C ALA A 5 12.03 -30.00 31.99
N LYS A 6 12.97 -30.29 31.09
CA LYS A 6 14.38 -30.53 31.43
C LYS A 6 15.21 -29.38 30.90
N ASP A 7 15.98 -28.80 31.81
CA ASP A 7 16.91 -27.69 31.63
C ASP A 7 17.92 -27.90 30.49
N GLY A 8 18.18 -26.82 29.76
CA GLY A 8 19.24 -26.67 28.77
C GLY A 8 19.37 -25.20 28.39
N SER A 9 20.36 -24.52 28.99
CA SER A 9 20.59 -23.09 28.87
C SER A 9 20.75 -22.60 27.42
N ARG A 10 19.76 -21.85 26.94
CA ARG A 10 19.92 -20.70 26.05
C ARG A 10 18.90 -19.68 26.53
N ALA A 11 19.29 -18.42 26.63
CA ALA A 11 18.34 -17.33 26.84
C ALA A 11 17.48 -17.18 25.58
N GLU A 12 16.50 -18.07 25.42
CA GLU A 12 15.33 -17.82 24.59
C GLU A 12 14.50 -16.81 25.36
N THR A 13 14.67 -15.54 25.04
CA THR A 13 13.62 -14.55 25.32
C THR A 13 12.37 -15.09 24.66
N GLU A 14 11.42 -15.63 25.45
CA GLU A 14 10.08 -15.98 24.99
C GLU A 14 9.53 -14.78 24.23
N ARG A 15 9.54 -14.83 22.90
CA ARG A 15 8.97 -13.77 22.07
C ARG A 15 7.46 -13.96 22.10
N GLN A 16 6.86 -13.44 23.16
CA GLN A 16 5.42 -13.49 23.38
C GLN A 16 4.69 -12.80 22.23
N ALA A 17 3.55 -13.37 21.81
CA ALA A 17 2.68 -12.72 20.84
C ALA A 17 2.25 -11.34 21.35
N THR A 18 2.40 -10.31 20.53
CA THR A 18 1.96 -8.95 20.86
C THR A 18 0.68 -8.62 20.12
N MET A 19 -0.20 -7.87 20.78
CA MET A 19 -1.42 -7.34 20.20
C MET A 19 -1.36 -5.82 20.27
N HIS A 20 -1.60 -5.17 19.14
CA HIS A 20 -1.64 -3.72 19.01
C HIS A 20 -3.01 -3.31 18.47
N THR A 21 -3.56 -2.21 18.98
CA THR A 21 -4.77 -1.60 18.43
C THR A 21 -4.40 -0.27 17.81
N GLY A 22 -4.68 -0.11 16.52
CA GLY A 22 -4.46 1.14 15.79
C GLY A 22 -5.50 2.22 16.15
N PRO A 23 -5.18 3.50 15.95
CA PRO A 23 -6.10 4.64 16.08
C PRO A 23 -7.49 4.48 15.44
N LEU A 24 -7.61 3.79 14.31
CA LEU A 24 -8.86 3.51 13.60
C LEU A 24 -9.61 2.31 14.19
N GLY A 25 -9.07 1.66 15.22
CA GLY A 25 -9.63 0.49 15.88
C GLY A 25 -9.28 -0.85 15.23
N SER A 26 -8.35 -0.89 14.27
CA SER A 26 -7.83 -2.14 13.71
C SER A 26 -6.98 -2.85 14.77
N THR A 27 -7.02 -4.17 14.85
CA THR A 27 -6.11 -4.94 15.72
C THR A 27 -5.07 -5.68 14.90
N ILE A 28 -3.83 -5.65 15.36
CA ILE A 28 -2.68 -6.30 14.72
C ILE A 28 -2.07 -7.23 15.75
N HIS A 29 -2.05 -8.52 15.43
CA HIS A 29 -1.35 -9.53 16.21
C HIS A 29 -0.03 -9.84 15.52
N VAL A 30 1.08 -9.71 16.24
CA VAL A 30 2.40 -10.10 15.75
C VAL A 30 2.87 -11.29 16.57
N LEU A 31 3.16 -12.39 15.88
CA LEU A 31 3.70 -13.60 16.47
C LEU A 31 5.07 -13.87 15.88
N HIS A 32 5.93 -14.46 16.71
CA HIS A 32 7.21 -14.99 16.28
C HIS A 32 7.13 -16.51 16.20
N ALA A 33 7.63 -17.06 15.11
CA ALA A 33 7.78 -18.49 14.92
C ALA A 33 9.12 -18.77 14.23
N ASP A 34 9.61 -20.00 14.32
CA ASP A 34 10.76 -20.40 13.53
C ASP A 34 10.42 -20.31 12.02
N PRO A 35 11.41 -20.11 11.15
CA PRO A 35 11.19 -19.97 9.71
C PRO A 35 10.39 -21.10 9.07
N GLN A 36 10.56 -22.35 9.53
CA GLN A 36 9.89 -23.50 8.94
C GLN A 36 8.39 -23.46 9.26
N THR A 37 8.01 -23.15 10.50
CA THR A 37 6.60 -22.93 10.87
C THR A 37 5.94 -21.85 10.01
N VAL A 38 6.63 -20.74 9.73
CA VAL A 38 6.08 -19.67 8.87
C VAL A 38 5.84 -20.17 7.44
N VAL A 39 6.75 -20.99 6.90
CA VAL A 39 6.59 -21.63 5.58
C VAL A 39 5.44 -22.63 5.57
N GLU A 40 5.28 -23.44 6.62
CA GLU A 40 4.17 -24.38 6.73
C GLU A 40 2.82 -23.66 6.74
N LEU A 41 2.71 -22.56 7.49
CA LEU A 41 1.53 -21.71 7.51
C LEU A 41 1.23 -21.08 6.15
N ALA A 42 2.23 -20.84 5.29
CA ALA A 42 2.03 -20.28 3.96
C ALA A 42 1.24 -21.22 3.02
N SER A 43 1.15 -22.51 3.34
CA SER A 43 0.33 -23.48 2.59
C SER A 43 -1.18 -23.30 2.80
N ILE A 44 -1.58 -22.56 3.83
CA ILE A 44 -2.99 -22.28 4.13
C ILE A 44 -3.50 -21.21 3.15
N ASP A 45 -4.70 -21.41 2.61
CA ASP A 45 -5.41 -20.38 1.84
C ASP A 45 -5.97 -19.31 2.79
N TRP A 46 -5.08 -18.43 3.27
CA TRP A 46 -5.44 -17.38 4.21
C TRP A 46 -6.56 -16.50 3.69
N ASN A 47 -6.64 -16.23 2.39
CA ASN A 47 -7.72 -15.41 1.80
C ASN A 47 -9.14 -15.92 2.10
N ARG A 48 -9.31 -17.22 2.39
CA ARG A 48 -10.58 -17.82 2.80
C ARG A 48 -10.83 -17.78 4.31
N SER A 49 -9.78 -17.71 5.12
CA SER A 49 -9.85 -17.87 6.57
C SER A 49 -9.62 -16.57 7.33
N PHE A 50 -8.77 -15.69 6.82
CA PHE A 50 -8.37 -14.44 7.46
C PHE A 50 -7.80 -13.45 6.43
N ARG A 51 -8.24 -12.19 6.47
CA ARG A 51 -7.71 -11.15 5.55
C ARG A 51 -6.49 -10.47 6.18
N ARG A 52 -5.59 -9.92 5.36
CA ARG A 52 -4.42 -9.14 5.79
C ARG A 52 -3.48 -9.96 6.68
N VAL A 53 -2.96 -11.03 6.08
CA VAL A 53 -1.96 -11.91 6.70
C VAL A 53 -0.61 -11.65 6.07
N TYR A 54 0.36 -11.22 6.87
CA TYR A 54 1.74 -11.07 6.45
C TYR A 54 2.61 -12.16 7.07
N LEU A 55 3.26 -12.96 6.22
CA LEU A 55 4.18 -14.02 6.61
C LEU A 55 5.58 -13.67 6.11
N ASP A 56 6.54 -13.56 7.05
CA ASP A 56 7.94 -13.28 6.78
C ASP A 56 8.81 -14.44 7.28
N PRO A 57 9.08 -15.46 6.44
CA PRO A 57 9.89 -16.59 6.86
C PRO A 57 11.35 -16.19 7.13
N VAL A 58 11.84 -15.10 6.54
CA VAL A 58 13.21 -14.61 6.77
C VAL A 58 13.38 -14.06 8.18
N ARG A 59 12.35 -13.37 8.70
CA ARG A 59 12.37 -12.79 10.05
C ARG A 59 11.64 -13.62 11.11
N GLY A 60 10.98 -14.71 10.70
CA GLY A 60 10.15 -15.52 11.58
C GLY A 60 8.93 -14.75 12.12
N LEU A 61 8.30 -13.91 11.28
CA LEU A 61 7.14 -13.10 11.67
C LEU A 61 5.85 -13.62 11.04
N ILE A 62 4.80 -13.61 11.85
CA ILE A 62 3.41 -13.81 11.45
C ILE A 62 2.63 -12.60 11.94
N THR A 63 2.12 -11.79 11.02
CA THR A 63 1.27 -10.65 11.33
C THR A 63 -0.15 -10.94 10.85
N LEU A 64 -1.09 -10.91 11.78
CA LEU A 64 -2.52 -11.05 11.53
C LEU A 64 -3.21 -9.73 11.83
N MET A 65 -3.76 -9.08 10.81
CA MET A 65 -4.49 -7.83 10.98
C MET A 65 -5.99 -8.05 10.86
N ALA A 66 -6.75 -7.72 11.90
CA ALA A 66 -8.19 -7.55 11.82
C ALA A 66 -8.50 -6.06 11.58
N PRO A 67 -8.78 -5.66 10.34
CA PRO A 67 -9.04 -4.26 10.00
C PRO A 67 -10.35 -3.77 10.64
N SER A 68 -10.40 -2.51 11.03
CA SER A 68 -11.66 -1.88 11.44
C SER A 68 -12.54 -1.55 10.23
N ARG A 69 -13.82 -1.25 10.48
CA ARG A 69 -14.73 -0.77 9.43
C ARG A 69 -14.24 0.54 8.79
N LEU A 70 -13.70 1.44 9.61
CA LEU A 70 -13.20 2.74 9.15
C LEU A 70 -11.93 2.57 8.32
N HIS A 71 -11.03 1.67 8.72
CA HIS A 71 -9.86 1.28 7.93
C HIS A 71 -10.26 0.80 6.53
N GLU A 72 -11.20 -0.14 6.47
CA GLU A 72 -11.69 -0.68 5.19
C GLU A 72 -12.42 0.36 4.33
N GLU A 73 -13.15 1.28 4.95
CA GLU A 73 -13.80 2.39 4.24
C GLU A 73 -12.77 3.34 3.63
N LEU A 74 -11.73 3.69 4.38
CA LEU A 74 -10.64 4.54 3.90
C LEU A 74 -9.84 3.86 2.79
N ALA A 75 -9.51 2.57 2.93
CA ALA A 75 -8.81 1.82 1.89
C ALA A 75 -9.62 1.78 0.59
N ARG A 76 -10.93 1.47 0.66
CA ARG A 76 -11.82 1.52 -0.52
C ARG A 76 -11.95 2.93 -1.11
N THR A 77 -11.95 3.96 -0.26
CA THR A 77 -12.00 5.36 -0.71
C THR A 77 -10.72 5.71 -1.47
N LEU A 78 -9.55 5.35 -0.94
CA LEU A 78 -8.26 5.57 -1.58
C LEU A 78 -8.13 4.79 -2.88
N ASP A 79 -8.60 3.55 -2.94
CA ASP A 79 -8.64 2.77 -4.18
C ASP A 79 -9.37 3.52 -5.29
N HIS A 80 -10.55 4.07 -4.97
CA HIS A 80 -11.31 4.89 -5.91
C HIS A 80 -10.61 6.22 -6.27
N VAL A 81 -10.02 6.90 -5.29
CA VAL A 81 -9.28 8.16 -5.52
C VAL A 81 -8.12 7.92 -6.48
N VAL A 82 -7.31 6.88 -6.24
CA VAL A 82 -6.18 6.53 -7.09
C VAL A 82 -6.65 6.10 -8.47
N ASP A 83 -7.67 5.24 -8.58
CA ASP A 83 -8.19 4.77 -9.87
C ASP A 83 -8.62 5.94 -10.78
N VAL A 84 -9.41 6.87 -10.24
CA VAL A 84 -9.88 8.05 -10.99
C VAL A 84 -8.73 8.99 -11.32
N ALA A 85 -7.86 9.29 -10.34
CA ALA A 85 -6.77 10.24 -10.54
C ALA A 85 -5.71 9.71 -11.52
N ALA A 86 -5.30 8.46 -11.36
CA ALA A 86 -4.34 7.79 -12.22
C ALA A 86 -4.85 7.64 -13.65
N SER A 87 -6.12 7.28 -13.82
CA SER A 87 -6.77 7.24 -15.14
C SER A 87 -6.70 8.61 -15.83
N ALA A 88 -6.98 9.68 -15.10
CA ALA A 88 -6.98 11.04 -15.64
C ALA A 88 -5.57 11.61 -15.92
N LEU A 89 -4.57 11.25 -15.09
CA LEU A 89 -3.21 11.80 -15.18
C LEU A 89 -2.29 11.01 -16.10
N THR A 90 -2.49 9.69 -16.23
CA THR A 90 -1.56 8.79 -16.92
C THR A 90 -2.21 7.98 -18.05
N GLY A 91 -3.54 8.07 -18.16
CA GLY A 91 -4.34 7.40 -19.18
C GLY A 91 -4.61 5.91 -18.93
N ALA A 92 -3.95 5.30 -17.94
CA ALA A 92 -4.18 3.89 -17.60
C ALA A 92 -3.82 3.60 -16.13
N VAL A 93 -4.62 2.73 -15.50
CA VAL A 93 -4.38 2.25 -14.14
C VAL A 93 -4.88 0.81 -14.02
N LYS A 94 -4.24 0.03 -13.16
CA LYS A 94 -4.71 -1.28 -12.75
C LYS A 94 -4.51 -1.41 -11.25
N GLY A 95 -5.62 -1.46 -10.51
CA GLY A 95 -5.62 -1.87 -9.12
C GLY A 95 -5.29 -3.36 -8.97
N LEU A 96 -4.47 -3.67 -7.96
CA LEU A 96 -3.95 -4.98 -7.61
C LEU A 96 -4.57 -5.42 -6.27
N LEU A 97 -5.90 -5.49 -6.24
CA LEU A 97 -6.66 -5.85 -5.04
C LEU A 97 -6.27 -7.25 -4.56
N ALA A 98 -6.05 -7.40 -3.25
CA ALA A 98 -5.62 -8.66 -2.61
C ALA A 98 -4.32 -9.25 -3.20
N ALA A 99 -3.47 -8.39 -3.78
CA ALA A 99 -2.14 -8.78 -4.21
C ALA A 99 -1.27 -9.14 -3.01
N ARG A 100 -0.53 -10.25 -3.11
CA ARG A 100 0.48 -10.65 -2.15
C ARG A 100 1.86 -10.39 -2.76
N LEU A 101 2.48 -9.28 -2.38
CA LEU A 101 3.78 -8.87 -2.88
C LEU A 101 4.89 -9.68 -2.20
N ARG A 102 5.71 -10.34 -3.00
CA ARG A 102 6.80 -11.20 -2.52
C ARG A 102 7.98 -11.16 -3.48
N GLU A 103 9.16 -11.50 -2.99
CA GLU A 103 10.30 -11.80 -3.86
C GLU A 103 9.98 -13.04 -4.70
N PRO A 104 10.47 -13.14 -5.96
CA PRO A 104 10.22 -14.32 -6.80
C PRO A 104 10.67 -15.63 -6.15
N THR A 105 11.76 -15.58 -5.37
CA THR A 105 12.33 -16.73 -4.65
C THR A 105 11.66 -17.01 -3.30
N ALA A 106 10.73 -16.17 -2.85
CA ALA A 106 10.03 -16.38 -1.59
C ALA A 106 9.01 -17.53 -1.72
N PRO A 107 8.80 -18.34 -0.66
CA PRO A 107 7.80 -19.41 -0.67
C PRO A 107 6.41 -18.88 -1.06
N PRO A 108 5.65 -19.63 -1.90
CA PRO A 108 4.28 -19.27 -2.23
C PRO A 108 3.42 -19.07 -0.97
N GLY A 109 2.45 -18.16 -1.02
CA GLY A 109 1.59 -17.84 0.12
C GLY A 109 2.23 -16.96 1.19
N THR A 110 3.53 -16.65 1.08
CA THR A 110 4.21 -15.62 1.90
C THR A 110 4.22 -14.26 1.22
N GLY A 111 4.55 -13.21 1.98
CA GLY A 111 4.66 -11.86 1.45
C GLY A 111 3.60 -10.90 1.98
N MET A 112 3.73 -9.65 1.53
CA MET A 112 3.01 -8.48 1.99
C MET A 112 1.64 -8.35 1.33
N GLU A 113 0.60 -8.03 2.10
CA GLU A 113 -0.71 -7.65 1.59
C GLU A 113 -0.94 -6.16 1.86
N PRO A 114 -0.68 -5.26 0.88
CA PRO A 114 -0.99 -3.84 1.02
C PRO A 114 -2.50 -3.59 1.03
N ASP A 115 -2.93 -2.49 1.63
CA ASP A 115 -4.33 -2.06 1.54
C ASP A 115 -4.74 -1.75 0.10
N CYS A 116 -3.88 -1.05 -0.65
CA CYS A 116 -4.03 -0.87 -2.09
C CYS A 116 -2.67 -0.91 -2.79
N ALA A 117 -2.66 -1.41 -4.03
CA ALA A 117 -1.48 -1.38 -4.89
C ALA A 117 -1.89 -1.19 -6.35
N PHE A 118 -1.05 -0.52 -7.13
CA PHE A 118 -1.38 -0.11 -8.49
C PHE A 118 -0.21 -0.27 -9.45
N TYR A 119 -0.50 -0.78 -10.64
CA TYR A 119 0.24 -0.41 -11.83
C TYR A 119 -0.41 0.83 -12.47
N VAL A 120 0.41 1.71 -13.03
CA VAL A 120 0.01 3.01 -13.55
C VAL A 120 0.66 3.26 -14.91
N GLY A 121 -0.01 3.99 -15.80
CA GLY A 121 0.54 4.40 -17.09
C GLY A 121 0.95 3.21 -17.98
N GLU A 122 2.24 3.14 -18.32
CA GLU A 122 2.79 2.11 -19.20
C GLU A 122 2.73 0.72 -18.58
N GLN A 123 3.09 0.57 -17.30
CA GLN A 123 3.07 -0.73 -16.63
C GLN A 123 1.63 -1.28 -16.53
N ALA A 124 0.65 -0.40 -16.30
CA ALA A 124 -0.77 -0.78 -16.35
C ALA A 124 -1.20 -1.29 -17.74
N ARG A 125 -0.72 -0.66 -18.81
CA ARG A 125 -1.01 -1.09 -20.19
C ARG A 125 -0.34 -2.43 -20.50
N ALA A 126 0.92 -2.60 -20.11
CA ALA A 126 1.67 -3.84 -20.28
C ALA A 126 0.98 -5.00 -19.55
N TYR A 127 0.60 -4.80 -18.28
CA TYR A 127 -0.13 -5.79 -17.51
C TYR A 127 -1.47 -6.18 -18.17
N ARG A 128 -2.23 -5.20 -18.70
CA ARG A 128 -3.49 -5.49 -19.40
C ARG A 128 -3.27 -6.28 -20.69
N ALA A 129 -2.20 -6.03 -21.42
CA ALA A 129 -1.87 -6.76 -22.63
C ALA A 129 -1.56 -8.23 -22.32
N VAL A 130 -0.68 -8.50 -21.34
CA VAL A 130 -0.34 -9.87 -20.95
C VAL A 130 -1.51 -10.60 -20.27
N LEU A 131 -2.40 -9.89 -19.57
CA LEU A 131 -3.62 -10.49 -19.00
C LEU A 131 -4.54 -11.05 -20.09
N ALA A 132 -4.55 -10.46 -21.28
CA ALA A 132 -5.32 -10.98 -22.41
C ALA A 132 -4.74 -12.30 -22.98
N GLU A 133 -3.48 -12.61 -22.67
CA GLU A 133 -2.81 -13.86 -23.08
C GLU A 133 -3.13 -15.02 -22.13
N GLY A 134 -3.60 -14.74 -20.92
CA GLY A 134 -4.05 -15.75 -19.94
C GLY A 134 -3.57 -15.49 -18.53
N LYS A 135 -3.99 -16.36 -17.61
CA LYS A 135 -3.67 -16.24 -16.18
C LYS A 135 -2.18 -16.42 -15.92
N GLU A 136 -1.53 -17.42 -16.54
CA GLU A 136 -0.10 -17.68 -16.29
C GLU A 136 0.78 -16.49 -16.70
N ALA A 137 0.46 -15.82 -17.82
CA ALA A 137 1.20 -14.63 -18.27
C ALA A 137 1.01 -13.45 -17.30
N ALA A 138 -0.21 -13.25 -16.79
CA ALA A 138 -0.48 -12.23 -15.79
C ALA A 138 0.23 -12.49 -14.46
N ASP A 139 0.23 -13.74 -13.99
CA ASP A 139 0.91 -14.15 -12.76
C ASP A 139 2.43 -13.97 -12.90
N ALA A 140 3.01 -14.36 -14.05
CA ALA A 140 4.44 -14.17 -14.33
C ALA A 140 4.84 -12.69 -14.41
N PHE A 141 4.01 -11.84 -15.02
CA PHE A 141 4.24 -10.40 -15.03
C PHE A 141 4.22 -9.84 -13.60
N PHE A 142 3.21 -10.22 -12.81
CA PHE A 142 3.07 -9.75 -11.44
C PHE A 142 4.27 -10.15 -10.57
N ASP A 143 4.73 -11.40 -10.65
CA ASP A 143 5.90 -11.88 -9.92
C ASP A 143 7.20 -11.15 -10.32
N ALA A 144 7.30 -10.67 -11.56
CA ALA A 144 8.48 -9.98 -12.07
C ALA A 144 8.48 -8.46 -11.86
N ASN A 145 7.33 -7.85 -11.54
CA ASN A 145 7.14 -6.41 -11.58
C ASN A 145 6.52 -5.87 -10.29
N ALA A 146 7.28 -5.06 -9.55
CA ALA A 146 6.76 -4.33 -8.41
C ALA A 146 5.67 -3.33 -8.84
N PRO A 147 4.61 -3.13 -8.03
CA PRO A 147 3.65 -2.05 -8.25
C PRO A 147 4.32 -0.67 -8.26
N ASP A 148 3.82 0.24 -9.09
CA ASP A 148 4.29 1.63 -9.13
C ASP A 148 3.94 2.39 -7.84
N LEU A 149 2.78 2.08 -7.25
CA LEU A 149 2.26 2.75 -6.07
C LEU A 149 1.66 1.74 -5.11
N VAL A 150 2.07 1.79 -3.85
CA VAL A 150 1.39 1.15 -2.71
C VAL A 150 0.75 2.22 -1.84
N VAL A 151 -0.42 1.93 -1.31
CA VAL A 151 -1.12 2.76 -0.33
C VAL A 151 -1.40 1.91 0.90
N GLU A 152 -1.09 2.46 2.08
CA GLU A 152 -1.42 1.87 3.37
C GLU A 152 -2.25 2.85 4.18
N VAL A 153 -3.36 2.36 4.72
CA VAL A 153 -4.13 3.07 5.74
C VAL A 153 -3.57 2.62 7.08
N GLU A 154 -3.25 3.56 7.97
CA GLU A 154 -2.82 3.23 9.33
C GLU A 154 -1.68 2.19 9.41
N ILE A 155 -0.44 2.67 9.28
CA ILE A 155 0.71 1.88 9.74
C ILE A 155 0.92 2.20 11.22
N THR A 156 0.81 1.17 12.07
CA THR A 156 1.19 1.23 13.48
C THR A 156 2.68 0.91 13.63
N SER A 157 3.27 1.20 14.81
CA SER A 157 4.66 0.83 15.09
C SER A 157 4.95 -0.66 14.93
N ALA A 158 3.94 -1.52 15.11
CA ALA A 158 4.04 -2.96 14.92
C ALA A 158 4.20 -3.37 13.44
N ASP A 159 3.82 -2.48 12.52
CA ASP A 159 3.82 -2.69 11.07
C ASP A 159 4.84 -1.79 10.33
N GLU A 160 5.70 -1.04 11.03
CA GLU A 160 6.67 -0.15 10.39
C GLU A 160 7.66 -0.89 9.47
N SER A 161 7.96 -2.16 9.78
CA SER A 161 8.82 -3.00 8.96
C SER A 161 8.28 -3.24 7.54
N LYS A 162 6.97 -3.00 7.30
CA LYS A 162 6.37 -3.06 5.97
C LYS A 162 6.99 -2.05 5.01
N ILE A 163 7.36 -0.87 5.51
CA ILE A 163 7.88 0.23 4.67
C ILE A 163 9.22 -0.19 4.04
N GLU A 164 10.12 -0.77 4.85
CA GLU A 164 11.39 -1.31 4.36
C GLU A 164 11.17 -2.48 3.42
N ARG A 165 10.19 -3.34 3.70
CA ARG A 165 9.84 -4.47 2.83
C ARG A 165 9.33 -4.04 1.46
N TYR A 166 8.46 -3.05 1.39
CA TYR A 166 8.03 -2.51 0.09
C TYR A 166 9.21 -1.92 -0.69
N ALA A 167 10.14 -1.26 -0.01
CA ALA A 167 11.35 -0.74 -0.64
C ALA A 167 12.25 -1.88 -1.19
N ASP A 168 12.43 -2.96 -0.43
CA ASP A 168 13.19 -4.14 -0.86
C ASP A 168 12.53 -4.84 -2.06
N LEU A 169 11.20 -4.93 -2.05
CA LEU A 169 10.37 -5.46 -3.14
C LEU A 169 10.35 -4.56 -4.39
N GLY A 170 11.04 -3.43 -4.38
CA GLY A 170 11.18 -2.54 -5.54
C GLY A 170 10.02 -1.56 -5.75
N VAL A 171 9.07 -1.46 -4.81
CA VAL A 171 8.00 -0.45 -4.88
C VAL A 171 8.65 0.94 -4.80
N PRO A 172 8.40 1.86 -5.74
CA PRO A 172 9.09 3.14 -5.79
C PRO A 172 8.40 4.25 -4.97
N GLU A 173 7.10 4.13 -4.70
CA GLU A 173 6.33 5.12 -3.95
C GLU A 173 5.28 4.47 -3.02
N LEU A 174 5.21 5.00 -1.80
CA LEU A 174 4.26 4.59 -0.77
C LEU A 174 3.47 5.80 -0.30
N TRP A 175 2.14 5.69 -0.27
CA TRP A 175 1.25 6.64 0.36
C TRP A 175 0.77 6.09 1.69
N LEU A 176 0.92 6.88 2.75
CA LEU A 176 0.44 6.58 4.09
C LEU A 176 -0.75 7.48 4.37
N LEU A 177 -1.90 6.90 4.74
CA LEU A 177 -3.05 7.64 5.22
C LEU A 177 -3.30 7.33 6.68
N GLN A 178 -3.11 8.33 7.55
CA GLN A 178 -3.20 8.17 9.01
C GLN A 178 -4.29 9.07 9.57
N ASP A 179 -5.05 8.59 10.54
CA ASP A 179 -5.95 9.42 11.36
C ASP A 179 -5.58 9.19 12.83
N PRO A 180 -4.47 9.78 13.29
CA PRO A 180 -3.84 9.42 14.57
C PRO A 180 -4.76 9.65 15.77
N ASP A 181 -5.73 10.56 15.64
CA ASP A 181 -6.65 10.94 16.69
C ASP A 181 -8.04 10.27 16.54
N GLY A 182 -8.22 9.42 15.52
CA GLY A 182 -9.51 8.80 15.20
C GLY A 182 -10.62 9.82 14.87
N SER A 183 -10.23 11.00 14.41
CA SER A 183 -11.08 12.19 14.24
C SER A 183 -12.02 12.11 13.04
N GLY A 184 -11.80 11.13 12.15
CA GLY A 184 -12.39 11.03 10.83
C GLY A 184 -11.72 11.94 9.78
N THR A 185 -10.65 12.66 10.14
CA THR A 185 -9.93 13.60 9.26
C THR A 185 -8.52 13.06 8.98
N PRO A 186 -8.36 12.22 7.95
CA PRO A 186 -7.08 11.59 7.68
C PRO A 186 -6.04 12.58 7.14
N ARG A 187 -4.77 12.30 7.44
CA ARG A 187 -3.58 12.97 6.95
C ARG A 187 -2.81 12.02 6.03
N ALA A 188 -2.47 12.51 4.85
CA ALA A 188 -1.66 11.76 3.91
C ALA A 188 -0.18 12.12 4.07
N GLU A 189 0.70 11.14 3.84
CA GLU A 189 2.14 11.33 3.67
C GLU A 189 2.62 10.48 2.50
N PHE A 190 3.39 11.08 1.59
CA PHE A 190 3.99 10.34 0.48
C PHE A 190 5.47 10.09 0.76
N ARG A 191 5.94 8.88 0.44
CA ARG A 191 7.32 8.46 0.60
C ARG A 191 7.85 7.89 -0.72
N ALA A 192 8.99 8.40 -1.17
CA ALA A 192 9.80 7.71 -2.16
C ALA A 192 10.57 6.59 -1.48
N LEU A 193 10.49 5.40 -2.08
CA LEU A 193 11.13 4.20 -1.60
C LEU A 193 12.26 3.80 -2.55
N ARG A 194 13.36 3.32 -1.97
CA ARG A 194 14.50 2.73 -2.68
C ARG A 194 15.06 1.61 -1.80
N PRO A 195 15.42 0.45 -2.38
CA PRO A 195 16.03 -0.63 -1.62
C PRO A 195 17.21 -0.13 -0.79
N ARG A 196 17.34 -0.64 0.44
CA ARG A 196 18.48 -0.34 1.35
C ARG A 196 18.74 1.13 1.64
N THR A 197 17.73 1.99 1.43
CA THR A 197 17.82 3.44 1.67
C THR A 197 16.66 3.88 2.54
N ALA A 198 16.89 4.85 3.43
CA ALA A 198 15.82 5.42 4.24
C ALA A 198 14.72 6.04 3.35
N PRO A 199 13.43 5.78 3.63
CA PRO A 199 12.33 6.40 2.90
C PRO A 199 12.40 7.93 2.95
N ARG A 200 12.17 8.58 1.81
CA ARG A 200 12.22 10.05 1.70
C ARG A 200 10.82 10.62 1.54
N ARG A 201 10.44 11.58 2.39
CA ARG A 201 9.18 12.32 2.24
C ARG A 201 9.11 13.07 0.91
N LEU A 202 7.91 13.08 0.32
CA LEU A 202 7.61 13.76 -0.94
C LEU A 202 6.58 14.87 -0.71
N ALA A 203 6.82 16.03 -1.30
CA ALA A 203 5.83 17.12 -1.33
C ALA A 203 4.72 16.87 -2.37
N SER A 204 5.01 16.07 -3.40
CA SER A 204 4.07 15.63 -4.43
C SER A 204 4.45 14.26 -4.93
N SER A 205 3.47 13.51 -5.44
CA SER A 205 3.66 12.20 -6.02
C SER A 205 4.57 12.26 -7.26
N ASN A 206 5.50 11.31 -7.36
CA ASN A 206 6.29 11.08 -8.57
C ASN A 206 5.51 10.19 -9.57
N VAL A 207 4.68 9.28 -9.07
CA VAL A 207 3.86 8.36 -9.88
C VAL A 207 2.67 9.09 -10.49
N LEU A 208 1.93 9.85 -9.67
CA LEU A 208 0.77 10.66 -10.06
C LEU A 208 1.14 12.13 -10.05
N GLY A 209 1.99 12.49 -11.01
CA GLY A 209 2.66 13.78 -11.11
C GLY A 209 1.78 14.98 -10.75
N GLY A 210 2.21 15.71 -9.72
CA GLY A 210 1.61 16.97 -9.29
C GLY A 210 0.52 16.87 -8.23
N LEU A 211 0.05 15.67 -7.88
CA LEU A 211 -0.80 15.50 -6.69
C LEU A 211 0.01 15.64 -5.41
N THR A 212 -0.52 16.38 -4.45
CA THR A 212 0.06 16.53 -3.11
C THR A 212 -0.69 15.67 -2.09
N PRO A 213 -0.11 15.43 -0.90
CA PRO A 213 -0.85 14.79 0.19
C PRO A 213 -2.18 15.49 0.51
N ASP A 214 -2.20 16.82 0.54
CA ASP A 214 -3.42 17.61 0.78
C ASP A 214 -4.49 17.39 -0.29
N ASP A 215 -4.11 17.22 -1.56
CA ASP A 215 -5.07 16.90 -2.62
C ASP A 215 -5.74 15.55 -2.38
N VAL A 216 -4.99 14.57 -1.87
CA VAL A 216 -5.54 13.24 -1.54
C VAL A 216 -6.46 13.34 -0.34
N CYS A 217 -6.10 14.08 0.71
CA CYS A 217 -7.00 14.34 1.83
C CYS A 217 -8.30 15.02 1.39
N GLU A 218 -8.23 16.04 0.53
CA GLU A 218 -9.43 16.70 -0.03
C GLU A 218 -10.26 15.73 -0.88
N ALA A 219 -9.61 14.89 -1.69
CA ALA A 219 -10.29 13.90 -2.52
C ALA A 219 -11.01 12.85 -1.65
N VAL A 220 -10.36 12.33 -0.62
CA VAL A 220 -10.94 11.39 0.35
C VAL A 220 -12.15 12.02 1.03
N ALA A 221 -12.04 13.25 1.52
CA ALA A 221 -13.16 13.96 2.13
C ALA A 221 -14.33 14.14 1.15
N GLY A 222 -14.05 14.59 -0.08
CA GLY A 222 -15.06 14.77 -1.12
C GLY A 222 -15.76 13.47 -1.51
N VAL A 223 -15.01 12.37 -1.60
CA VAL A 223 -15.55 11.03 -1.90
C VAL A 223 -16.45 10.53 -0.78
N ARG A 224 -16.07 10.70 0.49
CA ARG A 224 -16.88 10.26 1.64
C ARG A 224 -18.16 11.07 1.83
N LEU A 225 -18.18 12.32 1.39
CA LEU A 225 -19.37 13.17 1.38
C LEU A 225 -20.30 12.91 0.18
N SER A 226 -19.86 12.12 -0.80
CA SER A 226 -20.60 11.85 -2.02
C SER A 226 -21.45 10.59 -1.93
N VAL A 227 -22.67 10.64 -2.45
CA VAL A 227 -23.62 9.52 -2.39
C VAL A 227 -23.45 8.62 -3.62
N THR A 228 -23.34 9.22 -4.80
CA THR A 228 -23.29 8.50 -6.09
C THR A 228 -21.85 8.30 -6.58
N ARG A 229 -21.67 7.36 -7.52
CA ARG A 229 -20.38 7.13 -8.17
C ARG A 229 -19.92 8.35 -8.96
N ASP A 230 -20.84 9.05 -9.60
CA ASP A 230 -20.55 10.22 -10.43
C ASP A 230 -20.08 11.39 -9.57
N GLU A 231 -20.72 11.61 -8.41
CA GLU A 231 -20.29 12.60 -7.43
C GLU A 231 -18.88 12.30 -6.90
N ARG A 232 -18.60 11.04 -6.54
CA ARG A 232 -17.27 10.61 -6.10
C ARG A 232 -16.21 10.87 -7.18
N THR A 233 -16.51 10.46 -8.42
CA THR A 233 -15.61 10.67 -9.57
C THR A 233 -15.39 12.16 -9.83
N ALA A 234 -16.46 12.97 -9.74
CA ALA A 234 -16.39 14.41 -9.94
C ALA A 234 -15.57 15.11 -8.85
N ALA A 235 -15.63 14.64 -7.60
CA ALA A 235 -14.83 15.16 -6.49
C ALA A 235 -13.33 15.00 -6.78
N VAL A 236 -12.89 13.81 -7.16
CA VAL A 236 -11.48 13.54 -7.51
C VAL A 236 -11.08 14.32 -8.77
N ALA A 237 -11.91 14.28 -9.82
CA ALA A 237 -11.59 14.95 -11.09
C ALA A 237 -11.45 16.48 -10.96
N ARG A 238 -12.17 17.11 -10.01
CA ARG A 238 -12.03 18.55 -9.73
C ARG A 238 -10.61 18.89 -9.27
N ILE A 239 -10.05 18.06 -8.38
CA ILE A 239 -8.72 18.23 -7.80
C ILE A 239 -7.65 18.03 -8.88
N VAL A 240 -7.77 16.97 -9.67
CA VAL A 240 -6.86 16.69 -10.80
C VAL A 240 -6.84 17.85 -11.79
N ARG A 241 -8.03 18.33 -12.22
CA ARG A 241 -8.14 19.47 -13.15
C ARG A 241 -7.53 20.74 -12.57
N ARG A 242 -7.71 20.99 -11.27
CA ARG A 242 -7.12 22.14 -10.58
C ARG A 242 -5.59 22.09 -10.66
N ARG A 243 -4.98 20.92 -10.43
CA ARG A 243 -3.52 20.73 -10.51
C ARG A 243 -2.97 20.87 -11.91
N GLN A 244 -3.63 20.27 -12.91
CA GLN A 244 -3.24 20.44 -14.31
C GLN A 244 -3.24 21.91 -14.73
N ARG A 245 -4.27 22.68 -14.35
CA ARG A 245 -4.34 24.14 -14.63
C ARG A 245 -3.27 24.96 -13.90
N ALA A 246 -2.87 24.55 -12.70
CA ALA A 246 -1.79 25.22 -11.97
C ALA A 246 -0.43 24.98 -12.66
N CYS A 247 -0.17 23.75 -13.09
CA CYS A 247 1.06 23.38 -13.79
C CYS A 247 1.23 24.13 -15.12
N VAL A 248 0.16 24.27 -15.91
CA VAL A 248 0.19 25.04 -17.17
C VAL A 248 0.56 26.50 -16.93
N ARG A 249 -0.05 27.14 -15.93
CA ARG A 249 0.23 28.55 -15.59
C ARG A 249 1.68 28.78 -15.15
N VAL A 250 2.27 27.84 -14.40
CA VAL A 250 3.69 27.92 -14.01
C VAL A 250 4.59 27.87 -15.25
N ARG A 251 4.37 26.92 -16.16
CA ARG A 251 5.15 26.80 -17.39
C ARG A 251 5.04 28.01 -18.31
N GLU A 252 3.85 28.60 -18.41
CA GLU A 252 3.62 29.83 -19.19
C GLU A 252 4.39 31.02 -18.59
N ALA A 253 4.40 31.15 -17.27
CA ALA A 253 5.13 32.20 -16.56
C ALA A 253 6.65 32.04 -16.71
N GLU A 254 7.18 30.82 -16.56
CA GLU A 254 8.60 30.50 -16.78
C GLU A 254 9.02 30.79 -18.23
N ALA A 255 8.20 30.39 -19.21
CA ALA A 255 8.46 30.67 -20.61
C ALA A 255 8.39 32.18 -20.94
N SER A 256 7.54 32.95 -20.24
CA SER A 256 7.49 34.40 -20.38
C SER A 256 8.74 35.07 -19.79
N TYR A 257 9.20 34.61 -18.63
CA TYR A 257 10.43 35.11 -18.00
C TYR A 257 11.66 34.82 -18.87
N ALA A 258 11.79 33.60 -19.41
CA ALA A 258 12.88 33.23 -20.31
C ALA A 258 12.90 33.99 -21.65
N ARG A 259 11.80 34.63 -22.05
CA ARG A 259 11.71 35.48 -23.25
C ARG A 259 11.97 36.96 -22.96
N SER A 260 12.02 37.36 -21.69
CA SER A 260 12.16 38.75 -21.25
C SER A 260 13.50 39.07 -20.56
N GLY A 261 14.36 38.06 -20.36
CA GLY A 261 15.78 38.21 -19.98
C GLY A 261 16.70 37.85 -21.13
#